data_AF-A0A3D5DFU0-F1
#
_entry.id   AF-A0A3D5DFU0-F1
#
_cell.length_a   1.000
_cell.length_b   1.000
_cell.length_c   1.000
_cell.angle_alpha   90.00
_cell.angle_beta   90.00
_cell.angle_gamma   90.00
#
_symmetry.space_group_name_H-M   'P 1'
#
loop_
_entity.id
_entity.type
_entity.pdbx_description
1 polymer ?
#
loop_
_entity_poly.entity_id
_entity_poly.type
_entity_poly.pdbx_seq_one_letter_code
_entity_poly.pdbx_strand_id
1 'polypeptide(L)'
;MELLFHAKIVKPENASNEEFFELWRKESVAALEAVKAGAIKHIWKVAGKYEVIAVLELDNGDQMDEAIHALPIWNLGYAHIVPEITWTPLRPYANWAEHLNTLSKG
;
A
#
# COMPACT_ATOMS: atom_id res chain seq x y z
N MET A 1 12.75 2.64 -5.60
CA MET A 1 12.46 1.19 -5.69
C MET A 1 10.95 1.00 -5.77
N GLU A 2 10.47 0.08 -6.61
CA GLU A 2 9.04 -0.25 -6.64
C GLU A 2 8.71 -1.25 -5.53
N LEU A 3 7.61 -1.02 -4.83
CA LEU A 3 7.16 -1.85 -3.72
C LEU A 3 5.68 -2.16 -3.89
N LEU A 4 5.33 -3.43 -3.83
CA LEU A 4 3.95 -3.85 -3.63
C LEU A 4 3.62 -3.70 -2.15
N PHE A 5 2.63 -2.88 -1.86
CA PHE A 5 1.97 -2.76 -0.57
C PHE A 5 0.66 -3.53 -0.59
N HIS A 6 0.45 -4.39 0.39
CA HIS A 6 -0.82 -5.07 0.61
C HIS A 6 -1.22 -4.89 2.07
N ALA A 7 -2.38 -4.26 2.29
CA ALA A 7 -2.94 -4.06 3.62
C ALA A 7 -4.30 -4.74 3.74
N LYS A 8 -4.48 -5.43 4.86
CA LYS A 8 -5.76 -5.96 5.30
C LYS A 8 -6.33 -5.07 6.39
N ILE A 9 -7.58 -4.66 6.22
CA ILE A 9 -8.30 -3.76 7.11
C ILE A 9 -9.44 -4.56 7.76
N VAL A 10 -9.62 -4.39 9.07
CA VAL A 10 -10.68 -5.05 9.84
C VAL A 10 -11.55 -3.97 10.47
N LYS A 11 -12.86 -4.06 10.26
CA LYS A 11 -13.81 -3.22 10.99
C LYS A 11 -13.86 -3.69 12.46
N PRO A 12 -13.58 -2.83 13.45
CA PRO A 12 -13.76 -3.19 14.85
C PRO A 12 -15.21 -3.59 15.15
N GLU A 13 -15.40 -4.57 16.03
CA GLU A 13 -16.74 -5.09 16.36
C GLU A 13 -17.67 -4.02 16.95
N ASN A 14 -17.10 -3.09 17.72
CA ASN A 14 -17.79 -1.99 18.36
C ASN A 14 -17.92 -0.72 17.48
N ALA A 15 -17.26 -0.66 16.33
CA ALA A 15 -17.35 0.48 15.43
C ALA A 15 -18.63 0.43 14.60
N SER A 16 -19.33 1.56 14.46
CA SER A 16 -20.44 1.66 13.52
C SER A 16 -19.93 1.56 12.07
N ASN A 17 -20.83 1.21 11.15
CA ASN A 17 -20.49 1.22 9.73
C ASN A 17 -20.17 2.64 9.24
N GLU A 18 -20.88 3.63 9.76
CA GLU A 18 -20.67 5.03 9.40
C GLU A 18 -19.25 5.49 9.76
N GLU A 19 -18.81 5.25 11.00
CA GLU A 19 -17.45 5.62 11.44
C GLU A 19 -16.37 4.91 10.62
N PHE A 20 -16.54 3.59 10.40
CA PHE A 20 -15.58 2.79 9.64
C PHE A 20 -15.45 3.26 8.19
N PHE A 21 -16.58 3.47 7.50
CA PHE A 21 -16.57 3.89 6.11
C PHE A 21 -16.21 5.36 5.95
N GLU A 22 -16.47 6.23 6.93
CA GLU A 22 -15.99 7.62 6.89
C GLU A 22 -14.46 7.69 7.04
N LEU A 23 -13.86 6.89 7.93
CA LEU A 23 -12.41 6.76 8.01
C LEU A 23 -11.84 6.26 6.67
N TRP A 24 -12.43 5.20 6.11
CA TRP A 24 -11.98 4.66 4.83
C TRP A 24 -12.22 5.63 3.66
N ARG A 25 -13.25 6.49 3.73
CA ARG A 25 -13.48 7.55 2.75
C ARG A 25 -12.35 8.58 2.81
N LYS A 26 -11.97 9.05 4.01
CA LYS A 26 -10.81 9.95 4.19
C LYS A 26 -9.53 9.33 3.64
N GLU A 27 -9.31 8.06 3.98
CA GLU A 27 -8.18 7.26 3.49
C GLU A 27 -8.16 7.23 1.94
N SER A 28 -9.30 6.98 1.32
CA SER A 28 -9.41 6.94 -0.15
C SER A 28 -9.10 8.29 -0.80
N VAL A 29 -9.47 9.41 -0.17
CA VAL A 29 -9.14 10.74 -0.68
C VAL A 29 -7.63 10.96 -0.63
N ALA A 30 -7.00 10.68 0.51
CA ALA A 30 -5.55 10.83 0.66
C ALA A 30 -4.77 9.94 -0.32
N ALA A 31 -5.17 8.67 -0.45
CA ALA A 31 -4.56 7.73 -1.39
C ALA A 31 -4.70 8.19 -2.84
N LEU A 32 -5.86 8.72 -3.25
CA LEU A 32 -6.07 9.24 -4.60
C LEU A 32 -5.26 10.51 -4.87
N GLU A 33 -5.06 11.38 -3.88
CA GLU A 33 -4.14 12.52 -4.03
C GLU A 33 -2.68 12.06 -4.16
N ALA A 34 -2.27 11.02 -3.43
CA ALA A 34 -0.93 10.43 -3.57
C ALA A 34 -0.72 9.77 -4.95
N VAL A 35 -1.77 9.21 -5.56
CA VAL A 35 -1.74 8.75 -6.96
C VAL A 35 -1.53 9.93 -7.91
N LYS A 36 -2.27 11.03 -7.75
CA LYS A 36 -2.13 12.23 -8.58
C LYS A 36 -0.74 12.86 -8.45
N ALA A 37 -0.15 12.80 -7.26
CA ALA A 37 1.21 13.28 -6.99
C ALA A 37 2.31 12.34 -7.51
N GLY A 38 1.96 11.13 -7.98
CA GLY A 38 2.90 10.15 -8.51
C GLY A 38 3.60 9.27 -7.48
N ALA A 39 3.32 9.45 -6.18
CA ALA A 39 3.90 8.62 -5.12
C ALA A 39 3.35 7.18 -5.16
N ILE A 40 2.07 7.02 -5.52
CA ILE A 40 1.43 5.72 -5.76
C ILE A 40 1.27 5.53 -7.27
N LYS A 41 1.98 4.56 -7.85
CA LYS A 41 1.88 4.22 -9.28
C LYS A 41 0.55 3.59 -9.62
N HIS A 42 0.10 2.66 -8.78
CA HIS A 42 -1.16 1.95 -8.95
C HIS A 42 -1.79 1.63 -7.61
N ILE A 43 -3.12 1.59 -7.56
CA ILE A 43 -3.87 1.22 -6.36
C ILE A 43 -5.16 0.50 -6.76
N TRP A 44 -5.51 -0.53 -5.99
CA TRP A 44 -6.72 -1.31 -6.16
C TRP A 44 -7.34 -1.64 -4.80
N LYS A 45 -8.68 -1.63 -4.77
CA LYS A 45 -9.46 -2.25 -3.70
C LYS A 45 -9.70 -3.71 -4.08
N VAL A 46 -9.39 -4.65 -3.19
CA VAL A 46 -9.66 -6.08 -3.44
C VAL A 46 -11.16 -6.33 -3.39
N ALA A 47 -11.79 -6.64 -4.52
CA ALA A 47 -13.23 -6.85 -4.61
C ALA A 47 -13.71 -7.92 -3.60
N GLY A 48 -14.82 -7.64 -2.90
CA GLY A 48 -15.35 -8.52 -1.85
C GLY A 48 -14.59 -8.56 -0.52
N LYS A 49 -13.39 -7.96 -0.41
CA LYS A 49 -12.59 -7.93 0.82
C LYS A 49 -12.31 -6.51 1.32
N TYR A 50 -12.00 -6.37 2.60
CA TYR A 50 -11.47 -5.13 3.18
C TYR A 50 -9.95 -5.11 3.07
N GLU A 51 -9.47 -5.06 1.83
CA GLU A 51 -8.05 -5.08 1.53
C GLU A 51 -7.75 -4.09 0.40
N VAL A 52 -6.55 -3.53 0.45
CA VAL A 52 -6.00 -2.61 -0.55
C VAL A 52 -4.66 -3.14 -1.00
N ILE A 53 -4.43 -3.09 -2.32
CA ILE A 53 -3.14 -3.40 -2.94
C ILE A 53 -2.68 -2.14 -3.67
N ALA A 54 -1.43 -1.74 -3.47
CA ALA A 54 -0.84 -0.60 -4.15
C ALA A 54 0.59 -0.90 -4.61
N VAL A 55 1.03 -0.23 -5.66
CA VAL A 55 2.44 -0.18 -6.07
C VAL A 55 2.94 1.23 -5.81
N LEU A 56 3.96 1.35 -4.96
CA LEU A 56 4.57 2.62 -4.59
C LEU A 56 5.99 2.68 -5.14
N GLU A 57 6.46 3.88 -5.44
CA GLU A 57 7.86 4.15 -5.76
C GLU A 57 8.49 4.94 -4.62
N LEU A 58 9.35 4.28 -3.85
CA LEU A 58 10.01 4.83 -2.66
C LEU A 58 11.49 4.48 -2.66
N ASP A 59 12.33 5.37 -2.14
CA ASP A 59 13.78 5.23 -2.20
C ASP A 59 14.35 4.42 -1.02
N ASN A 60 13.77 4.58 0.17
CA ASN A 60 14.28 4.01 1.41
C ASN A 60 13.17 3.77 2.45
N GLY A 61 13.56 3.27 3.63
CA GLY A 61 12.63 3.02 4.74
C GLY A 61 12.01 4.29 5.32
N ASP A 62 12.73 5.41 5.34
CA ASP A 62 12.20 6.68 5.87
C ASP A 62 11.01 7.16 5.04
N GLN A 63 11.13 7.14 3.70
CA GLN A 63 10.01 7.47 2.81
C GLN A 63 8.84 6.50 2.93
N MET A 64 9.10 5.23 3.29
CA MET A 64 8.05 4.26 3.55
C MET A 64 7.25 4.62 4.80
N ASP A 65 7.93 4.96 5.90
CA ASP A 65 7.28 5.41 7.13
C ASP A 65 6.56 6.75 6.93
N GLU A 66 7.15 7.69 6.19
CA GLU A 66 6.51 8.96 5.85
C GLU A 66 5.22 8.77 5.04
N ALA A 67 5.27 7.94 4.00
CA ALA A 67 4.12 7.68 3.14
C ALA A 67 2.97 7.02 3.92
N ILE A 68 3.28 6.05 4.79
CA ILE A 68 2.27 5.38 5.61
C ILE A 68 1.69 6.31 6.67
N HIS A 69 2.53 7.04 7.41
CA HIS A 69 2.05 7.94 8.44
C HIS A 69 1.33 9.17 7.88
N ALA A 70 1.48 9.50 6.58
CA ALA A 70 0.67 10.52 5.93
C ALA A 70 -0.81 10.08 5.74
N LEU A 71 -1.10 8.79 5.78
CA LEU A 71 -2.44 8.26 5.55
C LEU A 71 -3.34 8.39 6.79
N PRO A 72 -4.64 8.75 6.62
CA PRO A 72 -5.62 8.93 7.70
C PRO A 72 -5.69 7.78 8.72
N ILE A 73 -5.63 6.53 8.29
CA ILE A 73 -5.66 5.38 9.22
C ILE A 73 -4.50 5.45 10.22
N TRP A 74 -3.31 5.93 9.82
CA TRP A 74 -2.15 5.99 10.69
C TRP A 74 -2.08 7.29 11.47
N ASN A 75 -2.20 8.46 10.82
CA ASN A 75 -2.09 9.74 11.53
C ASN A 75 -3.25 10.02 12.50
N LEU A 76 -4.43 9.41 12.31
CA LEU A 76 -5.54 9.51 13.25
C LEU A 76 -5.50 8.43 14.33
N GLY A 77 -4.46 7.59 14.39
CA GLY A 77 -4.28 6.59 15.45
C GLY A 77 -5.09 5.30 15.28
N TYR A 78 -5.56 5.00 14.07
CA TYR A 78 -6.33 3.79 13.76
C TYR A 78 -5.47 2.62 13.27
N ALA A 79 -4.15 2.65 13.41
CA ALA A 79 -3.26 1.57 12.93
C ALA A 79 -3.68 0.15 13.42
N HIS A 80 -4.34 0.06 14.58
CA HIS A 80 -4.89 -1.18 15.13
C HIS A 80 -5.96 -1.86 14.24
N ILE A 81 -6.57 -1.15 13.29
CA ILE A 81 -7.55 -1.72 12.35
C ILE A 81 -6.87 -2.39 11.14
N VAL A 82 -5.55 -2.29 11.02
CA VAL A 82 -4.76 -2.90 9.94
C VAL A 82 -3.88 -4.01 10.51
N PRO A 83 -4.44 -5.20 10.79
CA PRO A 83 -3.70 -6.27 11.48
C PRO A 83 -2.57 -6.87 10.63
N GLU A 84 -2.57 -6.64 9.32
CA GLU A 84 -1.61 -7.25 8.42
C GLU A 84 -1.22 -6.27 7.30
N ILE A 85 0.09 -6.06 7.18
CA ILE A 85 0.71 -5.26 6.12
C ILE A 85 1.86 -6.09 5.56
N THR A 86 1.91 -6.20 4.24
CA THR A 86 3.03 -6.82 3.52
C THR A 86 3.64 -5.82 2.56
N TRP A 87 4.97 -5.72 2.60
CA TRP A 87 5.78 -4.99 1.64
C TRP A 87 6.62 -5.97 0.84
N THR A 88 6.42 -5.99 -0.48
CA THR A 88 7.19 -6.85 -1.39
C THR A 88 8.00 -5.99 -2.36
N PRO A 89 9.34 -6.01 -2.29
CA PRO A 89 10.18 -5.36 -3.29
C PRO A 89 9.90 -5.90 -4.68
N LEU A 90 9.64 -5.00 -5.61
CA LEU A 90 9.45 -5.30 -7.02
C LEU A 90 10.69 -4.84 -7.79
N ARG A 91 11.07 -5.64 -8.78
CA ARG A 91 12.08 -5.26 -9.79
C ARG A 91 11.49 -5.45 -11.18
N PRO A 92 11.88 -4.63 -12.16
CA PRO A 92 11.45 -4.82 -13.54
C PRO A 92 11.79 -6.23 -14.03
N TYR A 93 10.81 -6.88 -14.66
CA TYR A 93 11.01 -8.23 -15.20
C TYR A 93 12.04 -8.24 -16.34
N ALA A 94 12.17 -7.15 -17.10
CA ALA A 94 13.22 -6.99 -18.11
C ALA A 94 14.63 -7.17 -17.52
N ASN A 95 14.91 -6.56 -16.36
CA ASN A 95 16.20 -6.72 -15.68
C ASN A 95 16.42 -8.17 -15.23
N TRP A 96 15.35 -8.90 -14.90
CA TRP A 96 15.46 -10.33 -14.61
C TRP A 96 15.77 -11.14 -15.87
N ALA A 97 15.07 -10.87 -16.97
CA ALA A 97 15.31 -11.51 -18.27
C ALA A 97 16.76 -11.30 -18.76
N GLU A 98 17.32 -10.11 -18.56
CA GLU A 98 18.73 -9.85 -18.86
C GLU A 98 19.67 -10.65 -17.96
N HIS A 99 19.38 -10.70 -16.66
CA HIS A 99 20.21 -11.45 -15.69
C HIS A 99 20.22 -12.96 -15.97
N LEU A 100 19.11 -13.50 -16.49
CA LEU A 100 19.03 -14.90 -16.91
C LEU A 100 20.08 -15.27 -17.95
N ASN A 101 20.50 -14.34 -18.83
CA ASN A 101 21.56 -14.60 -19.82
C ASN A 101 22.92 -14.90 -19.19
N THR A 102 23.15 -14.43 -17.96
CA THR A 102 24.36 -14.73 -17.20
C THR A 102 24.19 -16.04 -16.44
N LEU A 103 23.08 -16.20 -15.73
CA LEU A 103 22.81 -17.41 -14.92
C LEU A 103 22.68 -18.68 -15.77
N SER A 104 22.18 -18.57 -17.01
CA SER A 104 22.05 -19.71 -17.91
C SER A 104 23.39 -20.26 -18.40
N LYS A 105 24.51 -19.60 -18.08
CA LYS A 105 25.86 -19.97 -18.53
C LYS A 105 26.65 -20.79 -17.50
N GLY A 106 26.10 -21.03 -16.30
CA GLY A 106 26.79 -21.75 -15.21
C GLY A 106 27.59 -20.82 -14.32
#